data_AF-A0A924ZPY7-F1
#
_entry.id   AF-A0A924ZPY7-F1
#
_cell.length_a   1.000
_cell.length_b   1.000
_cell.length_c   1.000
_cell.angle_alpha   90.00
_cell.angle_beta   90.00
_cell.angle_gamma   90.00
#
_symmetry.space_group_name_H-M   'P 1'
#
loop_
_entity.id
_entity.type
_entity.pdbx_description
1 polymer ?
#
loop_
_entity_poly.entity_id
_entity_poly.type
_entity_poly.pdbx_seq_one_letter_code
_entity_poly.pdbx_strand_id
1 'polypeptide(L)'
;MITCCAFSQNDNRTYIQFDVAIPLKGNPDRGEIDPNGKTNKSWFLPDGLNSKIGFGLHYKQWIAIGIHSGIDWKWYDKLVIVPVFINLKLSPKIGNNTRLALQFGSGKAIALGRGALTGGYNKISLGVQTADDLIIFIELNQFKIPFGNLKESESISLGLSLITF
;
A
#
# COMPACT_ATOMS: atom_id res chain seq x y z
N MET A 1 23.78 11.45 25.92
CA MET A 1 24.35 10.58 24.88
C MET A 1 23.91 9.16 25.20
N ILE A 2 22.77 8.70 24.64
CA ILE A 2 22.26 7.35 24.91
C ILE A 2 22.72 6.47 23.76
N THR A 3 23.84 5.78 23.97
CA THR A 3 24.34 4.75 23.06
C THR A 3 23.56 3.48 23.34
N CYS A 4 22.60 3.16 22.46
CA CYS A 4 21.91 1.87 22.52
C CYS A 4 22.73 0.85 21.72
N CYS A 5 23.72 0.24 22.39
CA CYS A 5 24.35 -0.98 21.88
C CYS A 5 23.37 -2.14 22.06
N ALA A 6 22.61 -2.47 21.03
CA ALA A 6 21.86 -3.73 20.98
C ALA A 6 22.67 -4.75 20.17
N PHE A 7 23.43 -5.59 20.88
CA PHE A 7 23.82 -6.89 20.38
C PHE A 7 22.54 -7.65 20.01
N SER A 8 22.27 -7.88 18.72
CA SER A 8 21.23 -8.81 18.29
C SER A 8 21.90 -10.07 17.77
N GLN A 9 21.73 -11.16 18.54
CA GLN A 9 22.15 -12.50 18.19
C GLN A 9 21.50 -12.93 16.86
N ASN A 10 22.29 -13.63 16.07
CA ASN A 10 22.01 -14.21 14.75
C ASN A 10 20.83 -15.20 14.75
N ASP A 11 19.61 -14.67 14.83
CA ASP A 11 18.34 -15.36 14.56
C ASP A 11 17.42 -14.27 13.95
N ASN A 12 17.63 -13.96 12.67
CA ASN A 12 17.10 -12.76 12.02
C ASN A 12 15.56 -12.86 11.84
N ARG A 13 14.82 -12.54 12.90
CA ARG A 13 13.35 -12.53 12.93
C ARG A 13 12.77 -11.21 12.45
N THR A 14 13.60 -10.31 11.95
CA THR A 14 13.17 -9.00 11.44
C THR A 14 12.92 -9.06 9.94
N TYR A 15 12.07 -8.19 9.42
CA TYR A 15 11.91 -8.02 7.99
C TYR A 15 11.83 -6.54 7.65
N ILE A 16 12.27 -6.22 6.44
CA ILE A 16 12.09 -4.91 5.80
C ILE A 16 11.34 -5.16 4.50
N GLN A 17 10.34 -4.34 4.23
CA GLN A 17 9.54 -4.41 3.01
C GLN A 17 9.44 -3.04 2.36
N PHE A 18 9.64 -2.97 1.06
CA PHE A 18 9.47 -1.77 0.26
C PHE A 18 8.43 -2.04 -0.83
N ASP A 19 7.39 -1.21 -0.86
CA ASP A 19 6.28 -1.32 -1.80
C ASP A 19 6.25 -0.09 -2.72
N VAL A 20 6.00 -0.31 -4.00
CA VAL A 20 5.64 0.73 -4.97
C VAL A 20 4.40 0.28 -5.70
N ALA A 21 3.37 1.14 -5.75
CA ALA A 21 2.12 0.85 -6.41
C ALA A 21 1.59 2.06 -7.17
N ILE A 22 0.80 1.79 -8.19
CA ILE A 22 0.07 2.79 -8.96
C ILE A 22 -1.41 2.65 -8.58
N PRO A 23 -1.99 3.64 -7.87
CA PRO A 23 -3.42 3.69 -7.65
C PRO A 23 -4.15 3.86 -8.99
N LEU A 24 -5.21 3.07 -9.15
CA LEU A 24 -6.15 3.08 -10.25
C LEU A 24 -7.50 3.55 -9.71
N LYS A 25 -8.01 4.63 -10.29
CA LYS A 25 -9.36 5.13 -10.03
C LYS A 25 -10.29 4.69 -11.15
N GLY A 26 -11.54 4.36 -10.79
CA GLY A 26 -12.58 4.12 -11.80
C GLY A 26 -12.81 5.39 -12.62
N ASN A 27 -12.82 5.27 -13.94
CA ASN A 27 -13.00 6.42 -14.83
C ASN A 27 -14.43 6.98 -14.71
N PRO A 28 -14.63 8.22 -14.21
CA PRO A 28 -15.96 8.83 -14.11
C PRO A 28 -16.55 9.20 -15.47
N ASP A 29 -15.71 9.48 -16.48
CA ASP A 29 -16.11 9.92 -17.82
C ASP A 29 -16.38 8.72 -18.76
N ARG A 30 -16.57 7.54 -18.16
CA ARG A 30 -16.83 6.32 -18.91
C ARG A 30 -18.19 6.41 -19.58
N GLY A 31 -18.17 6.48 -20.91
CA GLY A 31 -19.37 6.60 -21.72
C GLY A 31 -19.74 8.04 -22.08
N GLU A 32 -18.97 9.03 -21.60
CA GLU A 32 -19.07 10.39 -22.13
C GLU A 32 -18.40 10.45 -23.52
N ILE A 33 -19.06 11.19 -24.42
CA ILE A 33 -18.60 11.39 -25.79
C ILE A 33 -17.87 12.72 -25.78
N ASP A 34 -16.54 12.69 -25.98
CA ASP A 34 -15.75 13.91 -26.13
C ASP A 34 -16.29 14.77 -27.30
N PRO A 35 -16.13 16.11 -27.28
CA PRO A 35 -16.47 16.99 -28.41
C PRO A 35 -15.75 16.62 -29.72
N ASN A 36 -14.68 15.82 -29.63
CA ASN A 36 -13.90 15.28 -30.74
C ASN A 36 -14.35 13.88 -31.22
N GLY A 37 -15.50 13.38 -30.75
CA GLY A 37 -16.11 12.13 -31.22
C GLY A 37 -15.40 10.83 -30.76
N LYS A 38 -14.47 10.90 -29.80
CA LYS A 38 -13.80 9.73 -29.23
C LYS A 38 -14.51 9.29 -27.96
N THR A 39 -14.98 8.05 -27.94
CA THR A 39 -15.59 7.44 -26.75
C THR A 39 -14.49 6.98 -25.81
N ASN A 40 -14.45 7.48 -24.58
CA ASN A 40 -13.48 7.03 -23.58
C ASN A 40 -13.89 5.65 -23.03
N LYS A 41 -13.19 4.60 -23.50
CA LYS A 41 -13.48 3.19 -23.16
C LYS A 41 -12.70 2.67 -21.94
N SER A 42 -11.84 3.49 -21.32
CA SER A 42 -11.01 3.00 -20.22
C SER A 42 -11.84 2.85 -18.95
N TRP A 43 -11.75 1.67 -18.32
CA TRP A 43 -12.44 1.38 -17.06
C TRP A 43 -11.69 1.98 -15.86
N PHE A 44 -10.37 2.15 -15.98
CA PHE A 44 -9.49 2.61 -14.91
C PHE A 44 -8.49 3.64 -15.43
N LEU A 45 -8.17 4.64 -14.62
CA LEU A 45 -7.15 5.64 -14.88
C LEU A 45 -6.13 5.65 -13.75
N PRO A 46 -4.82 5.76 -14.05
CA PRO A 46 -3.81 5.94 -13.01
C PRO A 46 -4.06 7.28 -12.30
N ASP A 47 -4.24 7.22 -10.98
CA ASP A 47 -4.60 8.36 -10.14
C ASP A 47 -3.43 8.83 -9.27
N GLY A 48 -2.21 8.36 -9.54
CA GLY A 48 -1.07 8.74 -8.73
C GLY A 48 0.06 7.73 -8.66
N LEU A 49 0.86 7.88 -7.61
CA LEU A 49 1.94 6.97 -7.25
C LEU A 49 1.98 6.80 -5.73
N ASN A 50 2.16 5.55 -5.31
CA ASN A 50 2.21 5.15 -3.91
C ASN A 50 3.53 4.45 -3.64
N SER A 51 4.22 4.87 -2.58
CA SER A 51 5.42 4.19 -2.10
C SER A 51 5.33 4.01 -0.60
N LYS A 52 5.59 2.79 -0.12
CA LYS A 52 5.52 2.44 1.30
C LYS A 52 6.78 1.68 1.70
N ILE A 53 7.18 1.87 2.95
CA ILE A 53 8.25 1.13 3.59
C ILE A 53 7.74 0.58 4.91
N GLY A 54 8.09 -0.65 5.21
CA GLY A 54 7.69 -1.35 6.41
C GLY A 54 8.86 -2.05 7.05
N PHE A 55 8.84 -2.09 8.37
CA PHE A 55 9.75 -2.90 9.17
C PHE A 55 8.95 -3.67 10.21
N GLY A 56 9.40 -4.87 10.54
CA GLY A 56 8.68 -5.67 11.52
C GLY A 56 9.36 -6.99 11.84
N LEU A 57 8.57 -7.86 12.45
CA LEU A 57 8.97 -9.20 12.82
C LEU A 57 8.25 -10.23 11.95
N HIS A 58 8.94 -11.32 11.62
CA HIS A 58 8.35 -12.46 10.92
C HIS A 58 8.57 -13.75 11.72
N TYR A 59 7.67 -14.69 11.50
CA TYR A 59 7.74 -16.04 12.03
C TYR A 59 7.66 -17.03 10.86
N LYS A 60 8.77 -17.73 10.62
CA LYS A 60 8.93 -18.74 9.56
C LYS A 60 8.51 -18.26 8.17
N GLN A 61 8.65 -16.96 7.90
CA GLN A 61 8.17 -16.29 6.67
C GLN A 61 6.69 -16.55 6.33
N TRP A 62 5.92 -17.09 7.29
CA TRP A 62 4.52 -17.44 7.10
C TRP A 62 3.61 -16.37 7.68
N ILE A 63 3.99 -15.83 8.83
CA ILE A 63 3.26 -14.75 9.49
C ILE A 63 4.27 -13.64 9.74
N ALA A 64 3.92 -12.41 9.37
CA ALA A 64 4.72 -11.25 9.71
C ALA A 64 3.83 -10.12 10.24
N ILE A 65 4.35 -9.34 11.17
CA ILE A 65 3.70 -8.18 11.73
C ILE A 65 4.70 -7.04 11.78
N GLY A 66 4.31 -5.86 11.32
CA GLY A 66 5.21 -4.71 11.29
C GLY A 66 4.47 -3.40 11.27
N ILE A 67 5.24 -2.33 11.37
CA ILE A 67 4.76 -0.97 11.18
C ILE A 67 5.20 -0.52 9.80
N HIS A 68 4.26 0.03 9.06
CA HIS A 68 4.44 0.50 7.70
C HIS A 68 4.07 1.98 7.64
N SER A 69 4.84 2.72 6.85
CA SER A 69 4.54 4.09 6.52
C SER A 69 4.87 4.36 5.06
N GLY A 70 4.29 5.40 4.48
CA GLY A 70 4.53 5.68 3.08
C GLY A 70 4.07 7.06 2.67
N ILE A 71 4.10 7.28 1.36
CA ILE A 71 3.62 8.47 0.70
C ILE A 71 2.72 8.00 -0.45
N ASP A 72 1.48 8.44 -0.41
CA ASP A 72 0.49 8.24 -1.45
C ASP A 72 0.21 9.59 -2.10
N TRP A 73 0.69 9.77 -3.32
CA TRP A 73 0.51 10.99 -4.07
C TRP A 73 -0.61 10.82 -5.09
N LYS A 74 -1.75 11.46 -4.82
CA LYS A 74 -2.91 11.49 -5.71
C LYS A 74 -2.84 12.69 -6.64
N TRP A 75 -2.84 12.44 -7.95
CA TRP A 75 -2.70 13.50 -8.95
C TRP A 75 -4.01 14.25 -9.19
N TYR A 76 -5.14 13.56 -9.25
CA TYR A 76 -6.44 14.19 -9.52
C TYR A 76 -6.84 15.17 -8.42
N ASP A 77 -6.76 14.73 -7.16
CA ASP A 77 -7.09 15.56 -5.99
C ASP A 77 -5.94 16.50 -5.58
N LYS A 78 -4.79 16.41 -6.26
CA LYS A 78 -3.53 17.13 -5.95
C LYS A 78 -3.22 17.05 -4.45
N LEU A 79 -3.25 15.83 -3.93
CA LEU A 79 -3.16 15.54 -2.50
C LEU A 79 -2.00 14.58 -2.24
N VAL A 80 -1.21 14.87 -1.21
CA VAL A 80 -0.17 13.97 -0.71
C VAL A 80 -0.62 13.45 0.64
N ILE A 81 -0.70 12.14 0.79
CA ILE A 81 -1.16 11.46 2.00
C ILE A 81 -0.02 10.61 2.55
N VAL A 82 0.23 10.71 3.85
CA VAL A 82 1.18 9.89 4.57
C VAL A 82 0.41 8.90 5.45
N PRO A 83 0.24 7.64 5.03
CA PRO A 83 -0.27 6.59 5.89
C PRO A 83 0.79 6.13 6.89
N VAL A 84 0.35 5.85 8.13
CA VAL A 84 1.11 5.17 9.18
C VAL A 84 0.20 4.10 9.76
N PHE A 85 0.60 2.84 9.64
CA PHE A 85 -0.27 1.72 9.95
C PHE A 85 0.49 0.49 10.43
N ILE A 86 -0.22 -0.36 11.16
CA ILE A 86 0.27 -1.70 11.50
C ILE A 86 -0.16 -2.62 10.37
N ASN A 87 0.74 -3.48 9.90
CA ASN A 87 0.53 -4.43 8.82
C ASN A 87 0.72 -5.85 9.32
N LEU A 88 -0.29 -6.69 9.10
CA LEU A 88 -0.24 -8.13 9.32
C LEU A 88 -0.19 -8.84 7.97
N LYS A 89 0.86 -9.62 7.75
CA LYS A 89 1.11 -10.38 6.53
C LYS A 89 1.01 -11.87 6.80
N LEU A 90 0.25 -12.56 5.96
CA LEU A 90 0.13 -14.01 5.91
C LEU A 90 0.63 -14.48 4.55
N SER A 91 1.67 -15.30 4.56
CA SER A 91 2.31 -15.80 3.36
C SER A 91 2.35 -17.32 3.31
N PRO A 92 1.21 -18.02 3.10
CA PRO A 92 1.20 -19.46 2.94
C PRO A 92 1.97 -19.89 1.69
N LYS A 93 2.73 -20.98 1.80
CA LYS A 93 3.44 -21.58 0.68
C LYS A 93 2.45 -22.36 -0.19
N ILE A 94 2.36 -22.03 -1.49
CA ILE A 94 1.44 -22.70 -2.44
C ILE A 94 2.19 -23.64 -3.38
N GLY A 95 3.44 -23.32 -3.72
CA GLY A 95 4.30 -24.17 -4.57
C GLY A 95 5.70 -24.32 -4.01
N ASN A 96 6.61 -24.92 -4.78
CA ASN A 96 7.99 -25.16 -4.34
C ASN A 96 8.73 -23.86 -3.99
N ASN A 97 8.51 -22.80 -4.79
CA ASN A 97 9.18 -21.50 -4.67
C ASN A 97 8.20 -20.30 -4.73
N THR A 98 6.88 -20.55 -4.67
CA THR A 98 5.85 -19.51 -4.76
C THR A 98 5.04 -19.46 -3.47
N ARG A 99 4.84 -18.26 -2.93
CA ARG A 99 3.98 -18.03 -1.76
C ARG A 99 2.87 -17.05 -2.12
N LEU A 100 1.71 -17.22 -1.51
CA LEU A 100 0.73 -16.13 -1.49
C LEU A 100 1.23 -15.06 -0.54
N ALA A 101 0.79 -13.82 -0.70
CA ALA A 101 1.02 -12.73 0.22
C ALA A 101 -0.31 -12.01 0.46
N LEU A 102 -0.95 -12.35 1.58
CA LEU A 102 -2.13 -11.65 2.08
C LEU A 102 -1.66 -10.63 3.10
N GLN A 103 -2.03 -9.37 2.96
CA GLN A 103 -1.64 -8.31 3.89
C GLN A 103 -2.86 -7.50 4.33
N PHE A 104 -2.95 -7.24 5.62
CA PHE A 104 -4.00 -6.45 6.24
C PHE A 104 -3.35 -5.32 7.04
N GLY A 105 -3.62 -4.08 6.63
CA GLY A 105 -3.12 -2.88 7.28
C GLY A 105 -4.24 -2.07 7.91
N SER A 106 -4.01 -1.54 9.11
CA SER A 106 -4.92 -0.57 9.73
C SER A 106 -4.14 0.47 10.53
N GLY A 107 -4.56 1.73 10.42
CA GLY A 107 -3.87 2.85 11.06
C GLY A 107 -4.49 4.20 10.74
N LYS A 108 -3.63 5.20 10.59
CA LYS A 108 -4.00 6.59 10.34
C LYS A 108 -3.37 7.09 9.05
N ALA A 109 -4.06 7.98 8.36
CA ALA A 109 -3.55 8.70 7.21
C ALA A 109 -3.57 10.19 7.48
N ILE A 110 -2.50 10.88 7.09
CA ILE A 110 -2.32 12.31 7.30
C ILE A 110 -2.19 12.97 5.93
N ALA A 111 -3.08 13.90 5.58
CA ALA A 111 -2.99 14.66 4.35
C ALA A 111 -2.07 15.87 4.54
N LEU A 112 -0.99 15.93 3.78
CA LEU A 112 -0.04 17.04 3.74
C LEU A 112 -0.54 18.16 2.82
N GLY A 113 -0.32 19.42 3.23
CA GLY A 113 -0.60 20.60 2.39
C GLY A 113 -2.07 21.07 2.34
N ARG A 114 -2.99 20.45 3.09
CA ARG A 114 -4.42 20.81 3.11
C ARG A 114 -5.01 20.90 4.53
N GLY A 115 -4.26 21.47 5.49
CA GLY A 115 -4.80 21.82 6.81
C GLY A 115 -4.82 20.69 7.87
N ALA A 116 -3.78 19.84 7.92
CA ALA A 116 -3.63 18.76 8.92
C ALA A 116 -4.85 17.82 9.01
N LEU A 117 -5.45 17.49 7.87
CA LEU A 117 -6.55 16.54 7.83
C LEU A 117 -6.00 15.15 8.12
N THR A 118 -6.43 14.57 9.24
CA THR A 118 -6.11 13.18 9.61
C THR A 118 -7.35 12.32 9.50
N GLY A 119 -7.17 11.09 9.06
CA GLY A 119 -8.25 10.13 8.90
C GLY A 119 -7.83 8.71 9.25
N GLY A 120 -8.80 7.80 9.23
CA GLY A 120 -8.51 6.36 9.31
C GLY A 120 -7.91 5.85 8.00
N TYR A 121 -7.01 4.89 8.10
CA TYR A 121 -6.43 4.18 6.96
C TYR A 121 -6.61 2.68 7.15
N ASN A 122 -7.20 2.02 6.15
CA ASN A 122 -7.24 0.57 6.07
C ASN A 122 -6.67 0.12 4.73
N LYS A 123 -5.93 -0.98 4.74
CA LYS A 123 -5.30 -1.60 3.59
C LYS A 123 -5.63 -3.08 3.59
N ILE A 124 -6.02 -3.60 2.43
CA ILE A 124 -6.10 -5.03 2.18
C ILE A 124 -5.29 -5.29 0.91
N SER A 125 -4.37 -6.25 0.95
CA SER A 125 -3.56 -6.59 -0.21
C SER A 125 -3.49 -8.09 -0.41
N LEU A 126 -3.57 -8.48 -1.67
CA LEU A 126 -3.38 -9.82 -2.16
C LEU A 126 -2.24 -9.79 -3.19
N GLY A 127 -1.24 -10.63 -3.01
CA GLY A 127 -0.15 -10.75 -3.95
C GLY A 127 0.43 -12.15 -4.03
N VAL A 128 1.34 -12.32 -4.99
CA VAL A 128 2.11 -13.55 -5.19
C VAL A 128 3.58 -13.20 -5.02
N GLN A 129 4.24 -13.90 -4.11
CA GLN A 129 5.67 -13.81 -3.86
C GLN A 129 6.39 -14.87 -4.70
N THR A 130 7.34 -14.39 -5.51
CA THR A 130 8.24 -15.19 -6.35
C THR A 130 9.48 -15.60 -5.54
N ALA A 131 10.31 -16.47 -6.12
CA ALA A 131 11.55 -16.97 -5.52
C ALA A 131 12.56 -15.86 -5.15
N ASP A 132 12.55 -14.74 -5.87
CA ASP A 132 13.49 -13.62 -5.68
C ASP A 132 13.02 -12.60 -4.63
N ASP A 133 12.15 -13.02 -3.71
CA ASP A 133 11.50 -12.17 -2.70
C ASP A 133 10.75 -10.94 -3.23
N LEU A 134 10.43 -10.97 -4.53
CA LEU A 134 9.60 -10.00 -5.21
C LEU A 134 8.13 -10.43 -5.12
N ILE A 135 7.26 -9.49 -4.78
CA ILE A 135 5.83 -9.69 -4.59
C ILE A 135 5.09 -8.79 -5.57
N ILE A 136 4.31 -9.41 -6.44
CA ILE A 136 3.37 -8.69 -7.29
C ILE A 136 2.04 -8.67 -6.54
N PHE A 137 1.49 -7.49 -6.28
CA PHE A 137 0.29 -7.36 -5.47
C PHE A 137 -0.76 -6.42 -6.07
N ILE A 138 -1.99 -6.71 -5.71
CA ILE A 138 -3.14 -5.84 -5.85
C ILE A 138 -3.52 -5.41 -4.42
N GLU A 139 -3.72 -4.13 -4.20
CA GLU A 139 -4.14 -3.59 -2.91
C GLU A 139 -5.38 -2.73 -3.03
N LEU A 140 -6.23 -2.80 -2.01
CA LEU A 140 -7.36 -1.93 -1.77
C LEU A 140 -6.99 -1.03 -0.59
N ASN A 141 -6.96 0.27 -0.82
CA ASN A 141 -6.69 1.29 0.17
C ASN A 141 -8.00 2.06 0.44
N GLN A 142 -8.38 2.14 1.71
CA GLN A 142 -9.52 2.94 2.16
C GLN A 142 -9.02 4.07 3.05
N PHE A 143 -9.30 5.31 2.65
CA PHE A 143 -8.96 6.53 3.35
C PHE A 143 -10.23 7.19 3.88
N LYS A 144 -10.35 7.27 5.21
CA LYS A 144 -11.44 7.97 5.90
C LYS A 144 -10.99 9.37 6.30
N ILE A 145 -10.51 10.14 5.33
CA ILE A 145 -10.08 11.53 5.53
C ILE A 145 -11.25 12.43 5.12
N PRO A 146 -11.77 13.28 6.00
CA PRO A 146 -12.83 14.21 5.64
C PRO A 146 -12.26 15.30 4.71
N PHE A 147 -12.44 15.15 3.41
CA PHE A 147 -12.02 16.15 2.41
C PHE A 147 -13.25 16.61 1.59
N GLY A 148 -13.76 17.81 1.89
CA GLY A 148 -14.99 18.32 1.28
C GLY A 148 -16.24 17.51 1.68
N ASN A 149 -17.12 17.20 0.71
CA ASN A 149 -18.33 16.37 0.89
C ASN A 149 -18.06 14.86 0.80
N LEU A 150 -16.83 14.44 0.49
CA LEU A 150 -16.46 13.04 0.36
C LEU A 150 -15.90 12.56 1.70
N LYS A 151 -16.69 11.74 2.41
CA LYS A 151 -16.31 11.18 3.72
C LYS A 151 -15.33 10.01 3.60
N GLU A 152 -15.31 9.33 2.47
CA GLU A 152 -14.55 8.09 2.25
C GLU A 152 -13.97 8.09 0.83
N SER A 153 -12.69 7.76 0.70
CA SER A 153 -11.99 7.62 -0.57
C SER A 153 -11.38 6.23 -0.65
N GLU A 154 -11.84 5.45 -1.61
CA GLU A 154 -11.34 4.10 -1.89
C GLU A 154 -10.47 4.12 -3.15
N SER A 155 -9.39 3.35 -3.12
CA SER A 155 -8.46 3.24 -4.24
C SER A 155 -7.99 1.80 -4.39
N ILE A 156 -8.06 1.28 -5.61
CA ILE A 156 -7.43 0.02 -5.99
C ILE A 156 -6.04 0.36 -6.50
N SER A 157 -5.01 -0.40 -6.16
CA SER A 157 -3.66 -0.14 -6.65
C SER A 157 -2.99 -1.43 -7.08
N LEU A 158 -2.18 -1.37 -8.11
CA LEU A 158 -1.35 -2.47 -8.59
C LEU A 158 0.10 -2.12 -8.29
N GLY A 159 0.85 -3.05 -7.71
CA GLY A 159 2.19 -2.74 -7.24
C GLY A 159 3.15 -3.92 -7.20
N LEU A 160 4.40 -3.56 -6.96
CA LEU A 160 5.54 -4.43 -6.75
C LEU A 160 6.09 -4.16 -5.36
N SER A 161 6.40 -5.22 -4.63
CA SER A 161 6.99 -5.15 -3.31
C SER A 161 8.23 -6.02 -3.26
N LEU A 162 9.27 -5.52 -2.61
CA LEU A 162 10.49 -6.25 -2.31
C LEU A 162 10.54 -6.47 -0.80
N ILE A 163 10.67 -7.72 -0.37
CA ILE A 163 10.85 -8.05 1.05
C ILE A 163 12.24 -8.63 1.29
N THR A 164 12.81 -8.32 2.45
CA THR A 164 14.08 -8.90 2.92
C THR A 164 13.91 -9.35 4.38
N PHE A 165 14.45 -10.51 4.71
CA PHE A 165 14.39 -11.17 6.02
C PHE A 165 15.77 -11.29 6.67
#